data_AF-A0A2P2J728-F1
#
_entry.id   AF-A0A2P2J728-F1
#
_cell.length_a   1.000
_cell.length_b   1.000
_cell.length_c   1.000
_cell.angle_alpha   90.00
_cell.angle_beta   90.00
_cell.angle_gamma   90.00
#
_symmetry.space_group_name_H-M   'P 1'
#
loop_
_entity.id
_entity.type
_entity.pdbx_description
1 polymer ?
#
loop_
_entity_poly.entity_id
_entity_poly.type
_entity_poly.pdbx_seq_one_letter_code
_entity_poly.pdbx_strand_id
1 'polypeptide(L)'
;MQLWFILSCYWCPGCVIMLNQAKKTPISTEWLPGYVEMKRALELYGYLFSISSRPQFVNSESGGRGPPKNIRSWIKFIDACVCMRSGQHIFSLSDAEELVEIIICLCLDCQLQGLLMLLYQCMQSVISYFTDEEWGNSCENIAKSLASRVPADYNCLQTVECISVSGARFNHLRSTLSYNILLICFDNKVTNEEGILSTLIAINLKDKKWDLLKMYIYLVLTQNWLLHNPILEERPMIYEMWGVYLQNCSCHITSTDLRPYASKVRTKASYLLYGTTKK
;
A
#
# COMPACT_ATOMS: atom_id res chain seq x y z
N MET A 1 19.76 6.34 -14.46
CA MET A 1 20.59 5.25 -13.93
C MET A 1 21.44 5.82 -12.80
N GLN A 2 21.05 5.62 -11.54
CA GLN A 2 21.84 6.05 -10.38
C GLN A 2 22.74 4.88 -9.99
N LEU A 3 24.05 5.01 -10.23
CA LEU A 3 25.04 4.01 -9.84
C LEU A 3 25.31 4.14 -8.34
N TRP A 4 25.03 3.06 -7.61
CA TRP A 4 25.40 2.89 -6.21
C TRP A 4 26.57 1.89 -6.13
N PHE A 5 27.63 2.28 -5.42
CA PHE A 5 28.77 1.40 -5.17
C PHE A 5 28.75 0.98 -3.69
N ILE A 6 28.96 -0.31 -3.43
CA ILE A 6 29.49 -0.80 -2.15
C ILE A 6 31.00 -0.70 -2.28
N LEU A 7 31.60 0.26 -1.58
CA LEU A 7 33.04 0.23 -1.33
C LEU A 7 33.23 -0.40 0.05
N SER A 8 33.86 -1.57 0.10
CA SER A 8 34.52 -2.00 1.33
C SER A 8 35.68 -1.05 1.55
N CYS A 9 35.67 -0.30 2.65
CA CYS A 9 36.78 0.59 2.95
C CYS A 9 38.05 -0.26 3.13
N TYR A 10 39.07 -0.04 2.29
CA TYR A 10 40.35 -0.78 2.34
C TYR A 10 41.06 -0.65 3.71
N TRP A 11 40.64 0.32 4.53
CA TRP A 11 41.20 0.65 5.85
C TRP A 11 40.31 0.15 7.01
N CYS A 12 39.10 -0.35 6.74
CA CYS A 12 38.17 -0.85 7.75
C CYS A 12 37.32 -2.00 7.20
N PRO A 13 37.65 -3.28 7.51
CA PRO A 13 37.00 -4.47 6.93
C PRO A 13 35.51 -4.67 7.23
N GLY A 14 34.83 -3.72 7.88
CA GLY A 14 33.39 -3.76 8.18
C GLY A 14 32.57 -2.60 7.60
N CYS A 15 33.21 -1.59 7.02
CA CYS A 15 32.50 -0.40 6.55
C CYS A 15 31.94 -0.58 5.14
N VAL A 16 30.61 -0.60 5.04
CA VAL A 16 29.86 -0.46 3.79
C VAL A 16 29.55 1.02 3.60
N ILE A 17 30.18 1.64 2.61
CA ILE A 17 29.82 2.98 2.17
C ILE A 17 28.87 2.83 1.00
N MET A 18 27.60 3.24 1.17
CA MET A 18 26.65 3.36 0.07
C MET A 18 26.71 4.78 -0.49
N LEU A 19 27.28 4.90 -1.70
CA LEU A 19 27.43 6.17 -2.42
C LEU A 19 26.33 6.33 -3.46
N ASN A 20 25.51 7.37 -3.32
CA ASN A 20 24.63 7.83 -4.40
C ASN A 20 25.40 8.85 -5.26
N GLN A 21 25.59 8.60 -6.56
CA GLN A 21 26.19 9.60 -7.46
C GLN A 21 25.36 10.90 -7.57
N ALA A 22 24.05 10.88 -7.25
CA ALA A 22 23.17 12.04 -7.33
C ALA A 22 22.96 12.80 -6.00
N LYS A 23 23.23 12.18 -4.84
CA LYS A 23 23.11 12.79 -3.51
C LYS A 23 24.46 12.66 -2.79
N LYS A 24 25.20 13.77 -2.67
CA LYS A 24 26.55 13.89 -2.06
C LYS A 24 26.66 13.51 -0.56
N THR A 25 25.69 12.80 0.01
CA THR A 25 25.74 12.33 1.39
C THR A 25 26.01 10.83 1.43
N PRO A 26 27.27 10.39 1.62
CA PRO A 26 27.56 8.98 1.82
C PRO A 26 26.84 8.48 3.07
N ILE A 27 26.15 7.35 2.95
CA ILE A 27 25.67 6.60 4.11
C ILE A 27 26.80 5.63 4.44
N SER A 28 27.61 5.97 5.46
CA SER A 28 28.67 5.11 5.97
C SER A 28 28.10 4.29 7.13
N THR A 29 28.04 2.98 6.96
CA THR A 29 27.66 2.05 8.03
C THR A 29 28.78 1.05 8.24
N GLU A 30 29.31 0.95 9.46
CA GLU A 30 30.36 -0.01 9.85
C GLU A 30 29.85 -1.46 9.98
N TRP A 31 28.58 -1.68 9.65
CA TRP A 31 27.85 -2.92 9.83
C TRP A 31 26.62 -2.93 8.92
N LEU A 32 26.32 -4.09 8.30
CA LEU A 32 25.14 -4.30 7.46
C LEU A 32 24.10 -5.09 8.27
N PRO A 33 22.98 -4.48 8.73
CA PRO A 33 21.92 -5.19 9.41
C PRO A 33 21.27 -6.23 8.51
N GLY A 34 20.96 -7.40 9.07
CA GLY A 34 20.11 -8.37 8.40
C GLY A 34 18.65 -7.91 8.36
N TYR A 35 17.83 -8.56 7.52
CA TYR A 35 16.41 -8.25 7.41
C TYR A 35 15.68 -8.22 8.77
N VAL A 36 15.94 -9.22 9.63
CA VAL A 36 15.31 -9.35 10.95
C VAL A 36 15.59 -8.13 11.84
N GLU A 37 16.83 -7.63 11.84
CA GLU A 37 17.24 -6.49 12.66
C GLU A 37 16.64 -5.20 12.13
N MET A 38 16.54 -5.08 10.81
CA MET A 38 15.91 -3.96 10.14
C MET A 38 14.41 -3.89 10.45
N LYS A 39 13.70 -5.01 10.29
CA LYS A 39 12.28 -5.13 10.64
C LYS A 39 12.04 -4.71 12.09
N ARG A 40 12.82 -5.27 13.02
CA ARG A 40 12.70 -4.97 14.45
C ARG A 40 12.93 -3.48 14.74
N ALA A 41 13.85 -2.83 14.03
CA ALA A 41 14.08 -1.41 14.19
C ALA A 41 12.92 -0.56 13.63
N LEU A 42 12.35 -0.92 12.49
CA LEU A 42 11.17 -0.23 11.94
C LEU A 42 9.97 -0.35 12.91
N GLU A 43 9.78 -1.53 13.50
CA GLU A 43 8.76 -1.76 14.53
C GLU A 43 9.03 -0.90 15.79
N LEU A 44 10.27 -0.85 16.27
CA LEU A 44 10.63 -0.10 17.48
C LEU A 44 10.54 1.43 17.33
N TYR A 45 10.94 1.97 16.17
CA TYR A 45 11.08 3.41 15.98
C TYR A 45 9.87 4.09 15.33
N GLY A 46 8.90 3.34 14.81
CA GLY A 46 7.81 3.97 14.08
C GLY A 46 6.60 3.13 13.75
N TYR A 47 6.47 1.86 14.18
CA TYR A 47 5.31 1.08 13.78
C TYR A 47 4.92 -0.07 14.72
N LEU A 48 3.67 -0.07 15.20
CA LEU A 48 3.08 -1.24 15.86
C LEU A 48 2.34 -2.09 14.83
N PHE A 49 3.05 -3.07 14.24
CA PHE A 49 2.48 -4.08 13.32
C PHE A 49 1.40 -4.95 13.99
N SER A 50 1.44 -5.08 15.33
CA SER A 50 0.45 -5.79 16.14
C SER A 50 0.51 -5.34 17.61
N ILE A 51 -0.64 -5.25 18.29
CA ILE A 51 -0.74 -4.83 19.71
C ILE A 51 -0.23 -5.91 20.70
N SER A 52 0.24 -7.07 20.27
CA SER A 52 0.39 -8.22 21.19
C SER A 52 1.75 -8.43 21.86
N SER A 53 2.81 -7.68 21.56
CA SER A 53 4.04 -7.82 22.36
C SER A 53 4.92 -6.58 22.32
N ARG A 54 4.80 -5.77 23.37
CA ARG A 54 5.77 -4.72 23.70
C ARG A 54 7.09 -5.41 24.08
N PRO A 55 8.21 -5.23 23.35
CA PRO A 55 9.48 -5.78 23.78
C PRO A 55 9.95 -5.00 25.02
N GLN A 56 10.27 -5.70 26.11
CA GLN A 56 10.96 -5.11 27.25
C GLN A 56 12.36 -4.68 26.79
N PHE A 57 12.69 -3.40 27.00
CA PHE A 57 14.01 -2.84 26.73
C PHE A 57 15.03 -3.44 27.70
N VAL A 58 16.08 -4.05 27.15
CA VAL A 58 17.36 -4.18 27.86
C VAL A 58 18.26 -3.07 27.34
N ASN A 59 18.47 -2.05 28.18
CA ASN A 59 19.46 -1.01 27.94
C ASN A 59 20.85 -1.63 27.91
N SER A 60 21.56 -1.47 26.80
CA SER A 60 23.01 -1.64 26.74
C SER A 60 23.62 -0.41 26.12
N GLU A 61 24.15 0.46 26.98
CA GLU A 61 25.06 1.53 26.61
C GLU A 61 26.39 0.91 26.15
N SER A 62 26.75 1.09 24.88
CA SER A 62 28.09 0.82 24.38
C SER A 62 28.35 1.70 23.15
N GLY A 63 29.44 2.47 23.21
CA GLY A 63 29.88 3.33 22.13
C GLY A 63 30.19 2.57 20.83
N GLY A 64 29.96 3.24 19.71
CA GLY A 64 30.62 2.96 18.42
C GLY A 64 30.18 1.75 17.59
N ARG A 65 29.27 0.88 18.04
CA ARG A 65 28.69 -0.20 17.21
C ARG A 65 27.20 -0.30 17.47
N GLY A 66 26.37 0.16 16.54
CA GLY A 66 24.94 0.03 16.72
C GLY A 66 24.11 0.43 15.51
N PRO A 67 22.85 -0.03 15.48
CA PRO A 67 21.91 0.26 14.42
C PRO A 67 21.75 1.76 14.15
N PRO A 68 21.31 2.16 12.95
CA PRO A 68 20.86 3.53 12.68
C PRO A 68 19.99 4.07 13.83
N LYS A 69 20.40 5.22 14.39
CA LYS A 69 19.82 5.76 15.63
C LYS A 69 18.43 6.37 15.47
N ASN A 70 17.92 6.46 14.23
CA ASN A 70 16.60 7.04 13.96
C ASN A 70 15.97 6.43 12.71
N ILE A 71 14.63 6.48 12.66
CA ILE A 71 13.80 5.94 11.58
C ILE A 71 14.16 6.53 10.21
N ARG A 72 14.58 7.81 10.14
CA ARG A 72 14.96 8.46 8.89
C ARG A 72 16.19 7.81 8.25
N SER A 73 17.18 7.45 9.07
CA SER A 73 18.38 6.76 8.61
C SER A 73 18.05 5.33 8.19
N TRP A 74 17.14 4.66 8.90
CA TRP A 74 16.64 3.34 8.48
C TRP A 74 15.98 3.42 7.11
N ILE A 75 15.00 4.30 6.89
CA ILE A 75 14.32 4.42 5.58
C ILE A 75 15.32 4.68 4.44
N LYS A 76 16.31 5.56 4.66
CA LYS A 76 17.37 5.82 3.66
C LYS A 76 18.27 4.62 3.40
N PHE A 77 18.52 3.80 4.42
CA PHE A 77 19.30 2.58 4.29
C PHE A 77 18.55 1.54 3.46
N ILE A 78 17.24 1.37 3.67
CA ILE A 78 16.37 0.49 2.85
C ILE A 78 16.44 0.92 1.38
N ASP A 79 16.21 2.21 1.13
CA ASP A 79 16.23 2.81 -0.21
C ASP A 79 17.54 2.48 -0.94
N ALA A 80 18.67 2.62 -0.24
CA ALA A 80 19.98 2.30 -0.79
C ALA A 80 20.15 0.79 -1.07
N CYS A 81 19.80 -0.08 -0.12
CA CYS A 81 19.94 -1.54 -0.28
C CYS A 81 19.14 -2.09 -1.47
N VAL A 82 17.92 -1.58 -1.64
CA VAL A 82 17.03 -1.99 -2.73
C VAL A 82 17.55 -1.55 -4.09
N CYS A 83 18.14 -0.36 -4.18
CA CYS A 83 18.72 0.15 -5.43
C CYS A 83 19.96 -0.65 -5.91
N MET A 84 20.50 -1.54 -5.09
CA MET A 84 21.73 -2.29 -5.35
C MET A 84 21.55 -3.69 -5.93
N ARG A 85 20.33 -4.04 -6.36
CA ARG A 85 19.96 -5.38 -6.88
C ARG A 85 20.93 -5.94 -7.94
N SER A 86 21.66 -5.10 -8.69
CA SER A 86 22.61 -5.54 -9.72
C SER A 86 23.94 -6.10 -9.20
N GLY A 87 24.26 -6.00 -7.91
CA GLY A 87 25.54 -6.49 -7.33
C GLY A 87 25.40 -7.61 -6.31
N GLN A 88 24.43 -7.53 -5.40
CA GLN A 88 24.14 -8.53 -4.36
C GLN A 88 22.65 -8.47 -3.97
N HIS A 89 21.99 -9.63 -3.91
CA HIS A 89 20.63 -9.74 -3.37
C HIS A 89 20.68 -9.68 -1.84
N ILE A 90 20.48 -8.48 -1.27
CA ILE A 90 20.42 -8.27 0.18
C ILE A 90 19.09 -8.80 0.76
N PHE A 91 18.01 -8.67 0.00
CA PHE A 91 16.66 -9.08 0.39
C PHE A 91 16.17 -10.22 -0.49
N SER A 92 15.53 -11.22 0.12
CA SER A 92 14.70 -12.16 -0.63
C SER A 92 13.47 -11.45 -1.20
N LEU A 93 12.73 -12.12 -2.08
CA LEU A 93 11.47 -11.58 -2.60
C LEU A 93 10.45 -11.37 -1.48
N SER A 94 10.34 -12.32 -0.55
CA SER A 94 9.43 -12.22 0.59
C SER A 94 9.82 -11.08 1.54
N ASP A 95 11.11 -10.84 1.75
CA ASP A 95 11.58 -9.70 2.55
C ASP A 95 11.17 -8.38 1.87
N ALA A 96 11.33 -8.28 0.54
CA ALA A 96 10.93 -7.10 -0.22
C ALA A 96 9.41 -6.87 -0.19
N GLU A 97 8.60 -7.94 -0.28
CA GLU A 97 7.15 -7.86 -0.12
C GLU A 97 6.78 -7.28 1.25
N GLU A 98 7.32 -7.84 2.32
CA GLU A 98 7.05 -7.39 3.69
C GLU A 98 7.55 -5.94 3.93
N LEU A 99 8.64 -5.52 3.27
CA LEU A 99 9.07 -4.12 3.30
C LEU A 99 8.09 -3.16 2.66
N VAL A 100 7.43 -3.53 1.55
CA VAL A 100 6.35 -2.72 0.98
C VAL A 100 5.23 -2.54 1.99
N GLU A 101 4.84 -3.62 2.67
CA GLU A 101 3.78 -3.61 3.68
C GLU A 101 4.14 -2.70 4.85
N ILE A 102 5.36 -2.83 5.39
CA ILE A 102 5.84 -1.99 6.49
C ILE A 102 5.84 -0.51 6.07
N ILE A 103 6.32 -0.17 4.87
CA ILE A 103 6.36 1.22 4.40
C ILE A 103 4.96 1.80 4.21
N ILE A 104 4.02 1.02 3.67
CA ILE A 104 2.61 1.43 3.57
C ILE A 104 2.06 1.76 4.95
N CYS A 105 2.31 0.92 5.94
CA CYS A 105 1.85 1.17 7.29
C CYS A 105 2.53 2.39 7.94
N LEU A 106 3.83 2.61 7.70
CA LEU A 106 4.52 3.82 8.13
C LEU A 106 3.94 5.09 7.48
N CYS A 107 3.46 5.02 6.23
CA CYS A 107 2.78 6.14 5.58
C CYS A 107 1.43 6.48 6.23
N LEU A 108 0.79 5.51 6.87
CA LEU A 108 -0.48 5.69 7.57
C LEU A 108 -0.30 6.23 9.00
N ASP A 109 0.91 6.13 9.58
CA ASP A 109 1.18 6.66 10.90
C ASP A 109 1.30 8.19 10.87
N CYS A 110 0.35 8.86 11.53
CA CYS A 110 0.31 10.31 11.64
C CYS A 110 1.56 10.89 12.33
N GLN A 111 2.25 10.13 13.19
CA GLN A 111 3.50 10.56 13.83
C GLN A 111 4.65 10.69 12.83
N LEU A 112 4.56 10.02 11.68
CA LEU A 112 5.58 9.99 10.64
C LEU A 112 5.24 10.88 9.44
N GLN A 113 4.21 11.73 9.55
CA GLN A 113 3.79 12.63 8.47
C GLN A 113 4.94 13.52 7.96
N GLY A 114 5.85 13.96 8.84
CA GLY A 114 7.06 14.71 8.46
C GLY A 114 8.07 13.94 7.62
N LEU A 115 7.93 12.61 7.51
CA LEU A 115 8.77 11.71 6.73
C LEU A 115 8.08 11.17 5.47
N LEU A 116 6.84 11.57 5.19
CA LEU A 116 6.01 10.99 4.13
C LEU A 116 6.69 11.03 2.75
N MET A 117 7.35 12.14 2.40
CA MET A 117 8.10 12.23 1.14
C MET A 117 9.26 11.23 1.06
N LEU A 118 9.91 10.94 2.19
CA LEU A 118 10.99 9.96 2.25
C LEU A 118 10.43 8.53 2.16
N LEU A 119 9.29 8.28 2.82
CA LEU A 119 8.59 7.00 2.77
C LEU A 119 8.09 6.69 1.35
N TYR A 120 7.52 7.67 0.63
CA TYR A 120 7.11 7.49 -0.77
C TYR A 120 8.29 7.21 -1.70
N GLN A 121 9.42 7.88 -1.51
CA GLN A 121 10.64 7.59 -2.26
C GLN A 121 11.11 6.15 -1.99
N CYS A 122 11.11 5.73 -0.72
CA CYS A 122 11.49 4.37 -0.35
C CYS A 122 10.51 3.33 -0.91
N MET A 123 9.20 3.57 -0.84
CA MET A 123 8.16 2.70 -1.40
C MET A 123 8.35 2.53 -2.91
N GLN A 124 8.66 3.61 -3.64
CA GLN A 124 9.00 3.57 -5.06
C GLN A 124 10.20 2.68 -5.33
N SER A 125 11.27 2.84 -4.56
CA SER A 125 12.46 2.00 -4.71
C SER A 125 12.14 0.53 -4.44
N VAL A 126 11.43 0.20 -3.36
CA VAL A 126 11.02 -1.19 -3.03
C VAL A 126 10.13 -1.79 -4.11
N ILE A 127 9.14 -1.05 -4.62
CA ILE A 127 8.30 -1.55 -5.73
C ILE A 127 9.10 -1.71 -7.03
N SER A 128 10.07 -0.84 -7.27
CA SER A 128 11.01 -0.96 -8.39
C SER A 128 12.04 -2.07 -8.21
N TYR A 129 12.15 -2.68 -7.02
CA TYR A 129 13.02 -3.83 -6.76
C TYR A 129 12.62 -5.03 -7.61
N PHE A 130 11.33 -5.32 -7.70
CA PHE A 130 10.80 -6.51 -8.37
C PHE A 130 11.04 -6.46 -9.88
N THR A 131 11.32 -7.59 -10.51
CA THR A 131 11.27 -7.68 -11.99
C THR A 131 9.82 -7.67 -12.47
N ASP A 132 9.61 -7.46 -13.77
CA ASP A 132 8.25 -7.51 -14.33
C ASP A 132 7.61 -8.90 -14.21
N GLU A 133 8.43 -9.95 -14.28
CA GLU A 133 8.01 -11.35 -14.09
C GLU A 133 7.62 -11.64 -12.62
N GLU A 134 8.37 -11.10 -11.66
CA GLU A 134 8.13 -11.28 -10.22
C GLU A 134 6.94 -10.44 -9.72
N TRP A 135 6.72 -9.27 -10.34
CA TRP A 135 5.78 -8.28 -9.84
C TRP A 135 4.34 -8.80 -9.79
N GLY A 136 3.91 -9.59 -10.77
CA GLY A 136 2.53 -10.11 -10.81
C GLY A 136 2.18 -10.89 -9.55
N ASN A 137 3.00 -11.88 -9.18
CA ASN A 137 2.79 -12.69 -7.99
C ASN A 137 3.05 -11.91 -6.70
N SER A 138 4.10 -11.07 -6.68
CA SER A 138 4.45 -10.31 -5.47
C SER A 138 3.39 -9.26 -5.13
N CYS A 139 2.83 -8.59 -6.14
CA CYS A 139 1.72 -7.65 -5.99
C CYS A 139 0.50 -8.31 -5.34
N GLU A 140 0.15 -9.51 -5.78
CA GLU A 140 -0.96 -10.29 -5.24
C GLU A 140 -0.72 -10.71 -3.78
N ASN A 141 0.51 -11.16 -3.46
CA ASN A 141 0.89 -11.52 -2.08
C ASN A 141 0.80 -10.32 -1.13
N ILE A 142 1.40 -9.19 -1.52
CA ILE A 142 1.37 -7.93 -0.74
C ILE A 142 -0.08 -7.50 -0.54
N ALA A 143 -0.89 -7.50 -1.59
CA ALA A 143 -2.29 -7.09 -1.53
C ALA A 143 -3.12 -7.97 -0.58
N LYS A 144 -2.99 -9.30 -0.67
CA LYS A 144 -3.68 -10.24 0.23
C LYS A 144 -3.27 -10.05 1.69
N SER A 145 -1.96 -9.94 1.91
CA SER A 145 -1.37 -9.74 3.24
C SER A 145 -1.85 -8.44 3.88
N LEU A 146 -1.83 -7.32 3.14
CA LEU A 146 -2.37 -6.04 3.59
C LEU A 146 -3.88 -6.11 3.86
N ALA A 147 -4.65 -6.62 2.89
CA ALA A 147 -6.11 -6.70 3.02
C ALA A 147 -6.53 -7.48 4.27
N SER A 148 -5.82 -8.57 4.60
CA SER A 148 -6.10 -9.40 5.78
C SER A 148 -5.90 -8.68 7.13
N ARG A 149 -5.15 -7.58 7.14
CA ARG A 149 -4.77 -6.83 8.35
C ARG A 149 -5.52 -5.52 8.51
N VAL A 150 -6.03 -4.99 7.41
CA VAL A 150 -6.72 -3.71 7.36
C VAL A 150 -8.19 -3.92 7.78
N PRO A 151 -8.71 -3.16 8.75
CA PRO A 151 -10.11 -3.26 9.13
C PRO A 151 -11.01 -2.82 7.96
N ALA A 152 -12.17 -3.48 7.80
CA ALA A 152 -13.18 -3.15 6.79
C ALA A 152 -13.99 -1.88 7.17
N ASP A 153 -13.27 -0.80 7.50
CA ASP A 153 -13.80 0.51 7.86
C ASP A 153 -13.12 1.61 7.01
N TYR A 154 -13.23 2.86 7.42
CA TYR A 154 -12.64 3.97 6.67
C TYR A 154 -11.11 3.88 6.50
N ASN A 155 -10.39 3.19 7.40
CA ASN A 155 -8.94 3.02 7.32
C ASN A 155 -8.52 2.21 6.09
N CYS A 156 -9.41 1.35 5.55
CA CYS A 156 -9.13 0.64 4.31
C CYS A 156 -9.01 1.59 3.12
N LEU A 157 -9.78 2.69 3.13
CA LEU A 157 -9.66 3.72 2.10
C LEU A 157 -8.35 4.47 2.24
N GLN A 158 -7.95 4.83 3.46
CA GLN A 158 -6.66 5.49 3.70
C GLN A 158 -5.48 4.63 3.26
N THR A 159 -5.55 3.31 3.50
CA THR A 159 -4.52 2.35 3.05
C THR A 159 -4.40 2.31 1.53
N VAL A 160 -5.52 2.33 0.81
CA VAL A 160 -5.53 2.38 -0.66
C VAL A 160 -5.04 3.74 -1.17
N GLU A 161 -5.44 4.84 -0.50
CA GLU A 161 -5.09 6.20 -0.87
C GLU A 161 -3.62 6.54 -0.64
N CYS A 162 -2.96 5.97 0.38
CA CYS A 162 -1.52 6.20 0.59
C CYS A 162 -0.66 5.57 -0.52
N ILE A 163 -1.22 4.68 -1.35
CA ILE A 163 -0.59 4.17 -2.57
C ILE A 163 -0.86 5.15 -3.72
N SER A 164 -0.58 6.44 -3.51
CA SER A 164 -0.91 7.54 -4.44
C SER A 164 0.19 7.87 -5.45
N VAL A 165 1.28 7.09 -5.49
CA VAL A 165 2.38 7.38 -6.42
C VAL A 165 1.98 6.99 -7.85
N SER A 166 2.23 7.89 -8.80
CA SER A 166 1.93 7.66 -10.21
C SER A 166 2.85 6.57 -10.79
N GLY A 167 2.28 5.48 -11.30
CA GLY A 167 3.02 4.44 -12.02
C GLY A 167 2.20 3.18 -12.24
N ALA A 168 2.52 2.42 -13.28
CA ALA A 168 1.78 1.20 -13.63
C ALA A 168 1.77 0.18 -12.48
N ARG A 169 2.89 -0.01 -11.78
CA ARG A 169 2.99 -0.92 -10.64
C ARG A 169 2.16 -0.46 -9.44
N PHE A 170 2.21 0.82 -9.09
CA PHE A 170 1.38 1.38 -8.02
C PHE A 170 -0.11 1.28 -8.32
N ASN A 171 -0.49 1.56 -9.58
CA ASN A 171 -1.85 1.38 -10.06
C ASN A 171 -2.30 -0.08 -9.95
N HIS A 172 -1.44 -1.02 -10.36
CA HIS A 172 -1.70 -2.46 -10.20
C HIS A 172 -1.90 -2.81 -8.71
N LEU A 173 -0.96 -2.46 -7.83
CA LEU A 173 -1.06 -2.75 -6.39
C LEU A 173 -2.33 -2.16 -5.76
N ARG A 174 -2.65 -0.91 -6.11
CA ARG A 174 -3.85 -0.24 -5.62
C ARG A 174 -5.14 -0.93 -6.07
N SER A 175 -5.17 -1.38 -7.33
CA SER A 175 -6.29 -2.15 -7.88
C SER A 175 -6.44 -3.49 -7.15
N THR A 176 -5.35 -4.26 -7.06
CA THR A 176 -5.32 -5.58 -6.45
C THR A 176 -5.64 -5.54 -4.96
N LEU A 177 -5.13 -4.55 -4.23
CA LEU A 177 -5.47 -4.33 -2.82
C LEU A 177 -6.96 -4.00 -2.65
N SER A 178 -7.50 -3.11 -3.49
CA SER A 178 -8.92 -2.75 -3.42
C SER A 178 -9.84 -3.95 -3.67
N TYR A 179 -9.47 -4.80 -4.61
CA TYR A 179 -10.16 -6.07 -4.88
C TYR A 179 -10.12 -7.01 -3.67
N ASN A 180 -8.94 -7.24 -3.09
CA ASN A 180 -8.80 -8.13 -1.94
C ASN A 180 -9.55 -7.61 -0.70
N ILE A 181 -9.57 -6.29 -0.47
CA ILE A 181 -10.38 -5.70 0.61
C ILE A 181 -11.88 -5.92 0.36
N LEU A 182 -12.36 -5.78 -0.89
CA LEU A 182 -13.75 -6.07 -1.25
C LEU A 182 -14.13 -7.53 -0.97
N LEU A 183 -13.26 -8.49 -1.31
CA LEU A 183 -13.49 -9.91 -1.00
C LEU A 183 -13.69 -10.13 0.51
N ILE A 184 -12.85 -9.52 1.34
CA ILE A 184 -12.95 -9.60 2.80
C ILE A 184 -14.23 -8.92 3.31
N CYS A 185 -14.63 -7.78 2.73
CA CYS A 185 -15.88 -7.10 3.08
C CYS A 185 -17.13 -7.96 2.84
N PHE A 186 -17.05 -8.93 1.93
CA PHE A 186 -18.11 -9.89 1.62
C PHE A 186 -17.87 -11.27 2.24
N ASP A 187 -17.09 -11.35 3.32
CA ASP A 187 -16.76 -12.57 4.05
C ASP A 187 -16.14 -13.67 3.15
N ASN A 188 -15.46 -13.30 2.06
CA ASN A 188 -14.94 -14.22 1.04
C ASN A 188 -15.99 -15.19 0.46
N LYS A 189 -17.29 -14.87 0.56
CA LYS A 189 -18.39 -15.65 -0.04
C LYS A 189 -18.44 -15.50 -1.56
N VAL A 190 -17.84 -14.43 -2.05
CA VAL A 190 -17.72 -14.09 -3.46
C VAL A 190 -16.30 -14.42 -3.90
N THR A 191 -16.15 -15.09 -5.06
CA THR A 191 -14.84 -15.55 -5.55
C THR A 191 -14.46 -14.99 -6.91
N ASN A 192 -15.37 -14.29 -7.58
CA ASN A 192 -15.17 -13.74 -8.92
C ASN A 192 -15.65 -12.29 -9.05
N GLU A 193 -15.21 -11.63 -10.12
CA GLU A 193 -15.44 -10.21 -10.38
C GLU A 193 -16.93 -9.88 -10.57
N GLU A 194 -17.63 -10.73 -11.31
CA GLU A 194 -19.08 -10.62 -11.54
C GLU A 194 -19.88 -10.81 -10.24
N GLY A 195 -19.46 -11.71 -9.37
CA GLY A 195 -20.10 -11.94 -8.09
C GLY A 195 -20.00 -10.73 -7.17
N ILE A 196 -18.88 -9.99 -7.21
CA ILE A 196 -18.71 -8.76 -6.41
C ILE A 196 -19.72 -7.73 -6.88
N LEU A 197 -19.77 -7.48 -8.19
CA LEU A 197 -20.68 -6.49 -8.77
C LEU A 197 -22.15 -6.90 -8.60
N SER A 198 -22.48 -8.18 -8.75
CA SER A 198 -23.83 -8.70 -8.51
C SER A 198 -24.26 -8.45 -7.07
N THR A 199 -23.36 -8.71 -6.11
CA THR A 199 -23.61 -8.45 -4.69
C THR A 199 -23.85 -6.97 -4.43
N LEU A 200 -23.04 -6.10 -5.05
CA LEU A 200 -23.18 -4.64 -4.94
C LEU A 200 -24.50 -4.12 -5.53
N ILE A 201 -24.91 -4.63 -6.71
CA ILE A 201 -26.16 -4.26 -7.37
C ILE A 201 -27.38 -4.69 -6.54
N ALA A 202 -27.31 -5.85 -5.89
CA ALA A 202 -28.39 -6.40 -5.08
C ALA A 202 -28.65 -5.63 -3.77
N ILE A 203 -27.78 -4.69 -3.38
CA ILE A 203 -27.95 -3.92 -2.15
C ILE A 203 -29.18 -3.01 -2.26
N ASN A 204 -30.13 -3.20 -1.33
CA ASN A 204 -31.33 -2.37 -1.27
C ASN A 204 -31.07 -1.03 -0.56
N LEU A 205 -30.68 -0.02 -1.33
CA LEU A 205 -30.41 1.34 -0.83
C LEU A 205 -31.64 2.08 -0.26
N LYS A 206 -32.85 1.60 -0.55
CA LYS A 206 -34.09 2.16 -0.01
C LYS A 206 -34.33 1.74 1.44
N ASP A 207 -33.69 0.67 1.90
CA ASP A 207 -33.75 0.28 3.30
C ASP A 207 -33.04 1.32 4.17
N LYS A 208 -33.80 1.93 5.08
CA LYS A 208 -33.29 2.95 6.01
C LYS A 208 -32.30 2.38 7.01
N LYS A 209 -32.29 1.06 7.23
CA LYS A 209 -31.35 0.37 8.13
C LYS A 209 -29.97 0.17 7.51
N TRP A 210 -29.84 0.36 6.19
CA TRP A 210 -28.57 0.12 5.52
C TRP A 210 -27.53 1.19 5.84
N ASP A 211 -26.28 0.74 6.06
CA ASP A 211 -25.15 1.59 6.40
C ASP A 211 -24.53 2.22 5.13
N LEU A 212 -24.75 3.53 4.97
CA LEU A 212 -24.24 4.28 3.82
C LEU A 212 -22.73 4.60 3.92
N LEU A 213 -22.11 4.50 5.09
CA LEU A 213 -20.66 4.55 5.20
C LEU A 213 -20.05 3.32 4.52
N LYS A 214 -20.58 2.12 4.79
CA LYS A 214 -20.16 0.90 4.08
C LYS A 214 -20.37 1.03 2.57
N MET A 215 -21.48 1.61 2.13
CA MET A 215 -21.69 1.88 0.70
C MET A 215 -20.64 2.81 0.11
N TYR A 216 -20.26 3.85 0.84
CA TYR A 216 -19.21 4.75 0.39
C TYR A 216 -17.86 4.02 0.29
N ILE A 217 -17.53 3.16 1.26
CA ILE A 217 -16.33 2.34 1.24
C ILE A 217 -16.33 1.44 0.00
N TYR A 218 -17.41 0.68 -0.22
CA TYR A 218 -17.53 -0.20 -1.39
C TYR A 218 -17.39 0.58 -2.70
N LEU A 219 -18.09 1.70 -2.83
CA LEU A 219 -18.02 2.56 -4.01
C LEU A 219 -16.58 3.02 -4.32
N VAL A 220 -15.82 3.43 -3.29
CA VAL A 220 -14.43 3.90 -3.46
C VAL A 220 -13.49 2.73 -3.80
N LEU A 221 -13.64 1.58 -3.15
CA LEU A 221 -12.82 0.40 -3.43
C LEU A 221 -13.08 -0.13 -4.84
N THR A 222 -14.35 -0.26 -5.25
CA THR A 222 -14.71 -0.71 -6.60
C THR A 222 -14.19 0.26 -7.66
N GLN A 223 -14.25 1.57 -7.40
CA GLN A 223 -13.64 2.55 -8.30
C GLN A 223 -12.13 2.31 -8.44
N ASN A 224 -11.39 2.16 -7.34
CA ASN A 224 -9.94 1.97 -7.40
C ASN A 224 -9.54 0.67 -8.09
N TRP A 225 -10.30 -0.40 -7.86
CA TRP A 225 -10.15 -1.68 -8.53
C TRP A 225 -10.35 -1.54 -10.06
N LEU A 226 -11.49 -1.01 -10.50
CA LEU A 226 -11.84 -0.95 -11.93
C LEU A 226 -11.03 0.10 -12.72
N LEU A 227 -10.59 1.19 -12.08
CA LEU A 227 -9.88 2.27 -12.77
C LEU A 227 -8.44 1.91 -13.16
N HIS A 228 -7.83 0.95 -12.46
CA HIS A 228 -6.40 0.63 -12.60
C HIS A 228 -6.14 -0.83 -12.95
N ASN A 229 -7.16 -1.56 -13.42
CA ASN A 229 -7.03 -2.94 -13.87
C ASN A 229 -7.14 -3.02 -15.40
N PRO A 230 -6.03 -3.08 -16.14
CA PRO A 230 -6.05 -3.14 -17.60
C PRO A 230 -6.71 -4.43 -18.13
N ILE A 231 -6.69 -5.52 -17.35
CA ILE A 231 -7.28 -6.81 -17.75
C ILE A 231 -8.82 -6.72 -17.82
N LEU A 232 -9.42 -5.80 -17.06
CA LEU A 232 -10.87 -5.61 -17.05
C LEU A 232 -11.37 -4.77 -18.23
N GLU A 233 -10.49 -4.01 -18.92
CA GLU A 233 -10.85 -3.26 -20.14
C GLU A 233 -11.39 -4.17 -21.25
N GLU A 234 -11.00 -5.44 -21.26
CA GLU A 234 -11.45 -6.44 -22.22
C GLU A 234 -12.78 -7.13 -21.83
N ARG A 235 -13.35 -6.80 -20.66
CA ARG A 235 -14.59 -7.39 -20.14
C ARG A 235 -15.73 -6.36 -20.07
N PRO A 236 -16.43 -6.07 -21.18
CA PRO A 236 -17.44 -5.02 -21.23
C PRO A 236 -18.58 -5.21 -20.21
N MET A 237 -18.96 -6.46 -19.93
CA MET A 237 -20.01 -6.79 -18.95
C MET A 237 -19.70 -6.25 -17.53
N ILE A 238 -18.43 -6.24 -17.12
CA ILE A 238 -18.02 -5.71 -15.80
C ILE A 238 -18.29 -4.20 -15.71
N TYR A 239 -18.05 -3.45 -16.79
CA TYR A 239 -18.33 -2.01 -16.83
C TYR A 239 -19.83 -1.71 -16.93
N GLU A 240 -20.60 -2.55 -17.61
CA GLU A 240 -22.07 -2.43 -17.62
C GLU A 240 -22.65 -2.62 -16.22
N MET A 241 -22.23 -3.68 -15.51
CA MET A 241 -22.63 -3.94 -14.13
C MET A 241 -22.21 -2.82 -13.18
N TRP A 242 -21.00 -2.29 -13.35
CA TRP A 242 -20.55 -1.11 -12.62
C TRP A 242 -21.44 0.11 -12.89
N GLY A 243 -21.81 0.35 -14.15
CA GLY A 243 -22.74 1.41 -14.54
C GLY A 243 -24.10 1.27 -13.85
N VAL A 244 -24.66 0.05 -13.79
CA VAL A 244 -25.90 -0.24 -13.06
C VAL A 244 -25.76 0.07 -11.57
N TYR A 245 -24.67 -0.36 -10.94
CA TYR A 245 -24.42 -0.06 -9.54
C TYR A 245 -24.30 1.46 -9.26
N LEU A 246 -23.61 2.19 -10.14
CA LEU A 246 -23.51 3.66 -10.05
C LEU A 246 -24.87 4.33 -10.20
N GLN A 247 -25.69 3.89 -11.15
CA GLN A 247 -27.07 4.37 -11.32
C GLN A 247 -27.90 4.12 -10.06
N ASN A 248 -27.81 2.92 -9.47
CA ASN A 248 -28.50 2.61 -8.23
C ASN A 248 -28.10 3.57 -7.09
N CYS A 249 -26.79 3.78 -6.91
CA CYS A 249 -26.26 4.71 -5.89
C CYS A 249 -26.70 6.17 -6.13
N SER A 250 -26.77 6.60 -7.39
CA SER A 250 -27.13 7.96 -7.78
C SER A 250 -28.65 8.23 -7.69
N CYS A 251 -29.48 7.25 -8.09
CA CYS A 251 -30.91 7.44 -8.28
C CYS A 251 -31.76 6.98 -7.09
N HIS A 252 -31.32 5.96 -6.34
CA HIS A 252 -32.11 5.43 -5.22
C HIS A 252 -31.87 6.16 -3.89
N ILE A 253 -30.81 6.96 -3.79
CA ILE A 253 -30.58 7.84 -2.64
C ILE A 253 -31.18 9.22 -2.98
N THR A 254 -32.25 9.60 -2.29
CA THR A 254 -32.92 10.88 -2.55
C THR A 254 -32.05 12.07 -2.12
N SER A 255 -32.17 13.22 -2.80
CA SER A 255 -31.47 14.44 -2.41
C SER A 255 -31.83 14.94 -1.00
N THR A 256 -33.02 14.55 -0.50
CA THR A 256 -33.53 14.83 0.84
C THR A 256 -33.15 13.77 1.87
N ASP A 257 -32.36 12.76 1.50
CA ASP A 257 -31.89 11.74 2.45
C ASP A 257 -30.83 12.34 3.39
N LEU A 258 -31.19 12.45 4.67
CA LEU A 258 -30.35 13.03 5.72
C LEU A 258 -29.44 12.00 6.40
N ARG A 259 -29.47 10.72 5.98
CA ARG A 259 -28.57 9.70 6.54
C ARG A 259 -27.11 10.12 6.34
N PRO A 260 -26.21 9.86 7.30
CA PRO A 260 -24.77 10.10 7.13
C PRO A 260 -24.27 9.46 5.83
N TYR A 261 -23.35 10.12 5.12
CA TYR A 261 -22.80 9.68 3.84
C TYR A 261 -23.77 9.61 2.64
N ALA A 262 -25.08 9.81 2.79
CA ALA A 262 -26.03 9.78 1.67
C ALA A 262 -25.63 10.72 0.52
N SER A 263 -25.37 11.99 0.83
CA SER A 263 -24.92 12.93 -0.19
C SER A 263 -23.54 12.58 -0.77
N LYS A 264 -22.63 12.00 0.03
CA LYS A 264 -21.28 11.62 -0.47
C LYS A 264 -21.36 10.48 -1.48
N VAL A 265 -22.15 9.43 -1.17
CA VAL A 265 -22.37 8.29 -2.07
C VAL A 265 -23.02 8.76 -3.36
N ARG A 266 -24.13 9.51 -3.26
CA ARG A 266 -24.88 10.02 -4.42
C ARG A 266 -23.98 10.87 -5.32
N THR A 267 -23.35 11.92 -4.78
CA THR A 267 -22.53 12.84 -5.58
C THR A 267 -21.35 12.13 -6.23
N LYS A 268 -20.66 11.23 -5.51
CA LYS A 268 -19.55 10.46 -6.07
C LYS A 268 -20.04 9.54 -7.18
N ALA A 269 -21.15 8.83 -6.99
CA ALA A 269 -21.72 7.96 -8.00
C ALA A 269 -22.13 8.73 -9.27
N SER A 270 -22.81 9.87 -9.14
CA SER A 270 -23.18 10.72 -10.27
C SER A 270 -21.95 11.23 -11.03
N TYR A 271 -20.90 11.64 -10.32
CA TYR A 271 -19.64 12.08 -10.93
C TYR A 271 -18.97 10.96 -11.74
N LEU A 272 -18.89 9.75 -11.17
CA LEU A 272 -18.29 8.60 -11.84
C LEU A 272 -19.11 8.15 -13.05
N LEU A 273 -20.45 8.19 -12.95
CA LEU A 273 -21.34 7.84 -14.05
C LEU A 273 -21.15 8.77 -15.26
N TYR A 274 -21.03 10.08 -15.01
CA TYR A 274 -20.73 11.06 -16.05
C TYR A 274 -19.36 10.81 -16.71
N GLY A 275 -18.37 10.38 -15.91
CA GLY A 275 -17.05 9.98 -16.41
C GLY A 275 -17.09 8.71 -17.28
N THR A 276 -17.91 7.72 -16.93
CA THR A 276 -18.05 6.48 -17.70
C THR A 276 -18.76 6.68 -19.04
N THR A 277 -19.69 7.63 -19.15
CA THR A 277 -20.40 7.94 -20.40
C THR A 277 -19.56 8.69 -21.44
N LYS A 278 -18.36 9.16 -21.08
CA LYS A 278 -17.45 9.91 -21.96
C LYS A 278 -16.27 9.10 -22.49
N LYS A 279 -16.13 7.84 -22.08
CA LYS A 279 -15.24 6.87 -22.72
C LYS A 279 -15.98 6.22 -23.88
#